data_AF-A0A1D8UYK5-F1
#
_entry.id   AF-A0A1D8UYK5-F1
#
_cell.length_a   1.000
_cell.length_b   1.000
_cell.length_c   1.000
_cell.angle_alpha   90.00
_cell.angle_beta   90.00
_cell.angle_gamma   90.00
#
_symmetry.space_group_name_H-M   'P 1'
#
loop_
_entity.id
_entity.type
_entity.pdbx_description
1 polymer ?
#
loop_
_entity_poly.entity_id
_entity_poly.type
_entity_poly.pdbx_seq_one_letter_code
_entity_poly.pdbx_strand_id
1 'polypeptide(L)'
;MDGQNLGNDALWREQVENRFDAVDEHLRTISDRLGLVLTILAPDDQDGPTLDDLLARLATLIAEQRPILRRVDHTTGATLDILEGRKPRGQPDEDGEVDTP
;
A
#
# COMPACT_ATOMS: atom_id res chain seq x y z
N MET A 1 -61.69 38.50 2.14
CA MET A 1 -60.74 38.06 3.19
C MET A 1 -59.60 37.30 2.49
N ASP A 2 -58.95 37.93 1.51
CA ASP A 2 -58.22 37.17 0.47
C ASP A 2 -56.71 37.41 0.50
N GLY A 3 -56.26 38.48 1.17
CA GLY A 3 -54.83 38.81 1.30
C GLY A 3 -54.05 37.90 2.25
N GLN A 4 -54.70 37.29 3.24
CA GLN A 4 -54.04 36.37 4.18
C GLN A 4 -53.75 34.99 3.57
N ASN A 5 -54.58 34.54 2.62
CA ASN A 5 -54.41 33.23 1.98
C ASN A 5 -53.23 33.24 0.98
N LEU A 6 -53.10 34.31 0.20
CA LEU A 6 -51.98 34.52 -0.73
C LEU A 6 -50.61 34.62 -0.04
N GLY A 7 -50.57 35.24 1.14
CA GLY A 7 -49.34 35.33 1.94
C GLY A 7 -48.91 33.97 2.50
N ASN A 8 -49.87 33.13 2.88
CA ASN A 8 -49.60 31.80 3.42
C ASN A 8 -49.10 30.83 2.33
N ASP A 9 -49.65 30.92 1.13
CA ASP A 9 -49.20 30.14 -0.04
C ASP A 9 -47.79 30.52 -0.48
N ALA A 10 -47.43 31.80 -0.41
CA ALA A 10 -46.08 32.28 -0.74
C ALA A 10 -45.04 31.75 0.27
N LEU A 11 -45.35 31.82 1.57
CA LEU A 11 -44.49 31.28 2.62
C LEU A 11 -44.34 29.76 2.52
N TRP A 12 -45.40 29.05 2.15
CA TRP A 12 -45.34 27.62 1.93
C TRP A 12 -44.42 27.26 0.74
N ARG A 13 -44.50 28.01 -0.37
CA ARG A 13 -43.62 27.79 -1.53
C ARG A 13 -42.15 28.02 -1.20
N GLU A 14 -41.84 29.12 -0.52
CA GLU A 14 -40.49 29.42 -0.07
C GLU A 14 -39.95 28.33 0.86
N GLN A 15 -40.77 27.84 1.79
CA GLN A 15 -40.37 26.77 2.70
C GLN A 15 -40.12 25.45 1.97
N VAL A 16 -40.91 25.14 0.95
CA VAL A 16 -40.73 23.95 0.11
C VAL A 16 -39.47 24.07 -0.74
N GLU A 17 -39.22 25.22 -1.35
CA GLU A 17 -38.04 25.50 -2.18
C GLU A 17 -36.75 25.39 -1.36
N ASN A 18 -36.69 26.05 -0.20
CA ASN A 18 -35.58 25.94 0.74
C ASN A 18 -35.29 24.49 1.18
N ARG A 19 -36.34 23.67 1.30
CA ARG A 19 -36.21 22.26 1.66
C ARG A 19 -35.72 21.41 0.50
N PHE A 20 -36.09 21.74 -0.74
CA PHE A 20 -35.55 21.10 -1.93
C PHE A 20 -34.06 21.42 -2.11
N ASP A 21 -33.66 22.68 -1.94
CA ASP A 21 -32.26 23.09 -2.03
C ASP A 21 -31.39 22.36 -0.98
N ALA A 22 -31.88 22.24 0.26
CA ALA A 22 -31.18 21.50 1.29
C ALA A 22 -31.06 19.99 0.98
N VAL A 23 -32.06 19.41 0.31
CA VAL A 23 -32.01 18.00 -0.12
C VAL A 23 -31.03 17.83 -1.28
N ASP A 24 -31.01 18.75 -2.24
CA ASP A 24 -30.10 18.71 -3.38
C ASP A 24 -28.64 18.82 -2.92
N GLU A 25 -28.36 19.73 -1.98
CA GLU A 25 -27.02 19.89 -1.40
C GLU A 25 -26.58 18.63 -0.62
N HIS A 26 -27.50 17.98 0.10
CA HIS A 26 -27.22 16.70 0.74
C HIS A 26 -26.94 15.59 -0.28
N LEU A 27 -27.71 15.50 -1.36
CA LEU A 27 -27.48 14.52 -2.42
C LEU A 27 -26.13 14.74 -3.11
N ARG A 28 -25.76 16.01 -3.35
CA ARG A 28 -24.45 16.38 -3.88
C ARG A 28 -23.32 15.94 -2.95
N THR A 29 -23.45 16.23 -1.66
CA THR A 29 -22.47 15.81 -0.64
C THR A 29 -22.34 14.29 -0.56
N ILE A 30 -23.47 13.57 -0.64
CA ILE A 30 -23.46 12.10 -0.66
C ILE A 30 -22.77 11.59 -1.92
N SER A 31 -23.06 12.16 -3.09
CA SER A 31 -22.43 11.80 -4.35
C SER A 31 -20.92 12.00 -4.30
N ASP A 32 -20.44 13.13 -3.78
CA ASP A 32 -19.01 13.42 -3.65
C ASP A 32 -18.31 12.42 -2.72
N ARG A 33 -18.93 12.11 -1.58
CA ARG A 33 -18.42 11.09 -0.65
C ARG A 33 -18.38 9.70 -1.26
N LEU A 34 -19.41 9.32 -2.01
CA LEU A 34 -19.47 8.04 -2.71
C LEU A 34 -18.40 7.96 -3.81
N GLY A 35 -18.14 9.07 -4.53
CA GLY A 35 -17.04 9.15 -5.48
C GLY A 35 -15.68 8.86 -4.85
N LEU A 36 -15.40 9.47 -3.69
CA LEU A 36 -14.17 9.20 -2.93
C LEU A 36 -14.08 7.74 -2.46
N VAL A 37 -15.18 7.18 -1.98
CA VAL A 37 -15.23 5.76 -1.56
C VAL A 37 -14.94 4.84 -2.75
N LEU A 38 -15.45 5.15 -3.94
CA LEU A 38 -15.14 4.38 -5.15
C LEU A 38 -13.67 4.47 -5.53
N THR A 39 -13.05 5.65 -5.48
CA THR A 39 -11.60 5.80 -5.72
C THR A 39 -10.76 4.99 -4.75
N ILE A 40 -11.17 4.87 -3.49
CA ILE A 40 -10.44 4.11 -2.47
C ILE A 40 -10.64 2.60 -2.63
N LEU A 41 -11.87 2.16 -2.94
CA LEU A 41 -12.24 0.73 -2.99
C LEU A 41 -11.95 0.08 -4.35
N ALA A 42 -11.90 0.88 -5.41
CA ALA A 42 -11.56 0.47 -6.76
C ALA A 42 -10.47 1.42 -7.29
N PRO A 43 -9.25 1.35 -6.72
CA PRO A 43 -8.11 2.05 -7.29
C PRO A 43 -7.90 1.59 -8.73
N ASP A 44 -7.44 2.48 -9.59
CA ASP A 44 -7.15 2.12 -10.98
C ASP A 44 -6.02 1.06 -10.99
N ASP A 45 -6.01 0.16 -11.99
CA ASP A 45 -4.99 -0.91 -12.13
C ASP A 45 -3.53 -0.40 -12.11
N GLN A 46 -3.33 0.93 -12.19
CA GLN A 46 -2.04 1.62 -12.15
C GLN A 46 -1.58 2.06 -10.76
N ASP A 47 -2.38 1.87 -9.71
CA ASP A 47 -2.00 2.24 -8.33
C ASP A 47 -1.13 1.17 -7.62
N GLY A 48 -0.78 0.09 -8.31
CA GLY A 48 0.12 -0.96 -7.84
C GLY A 48 1.57 -0.76 -8.29
N PRO A 49 2.56 -1.35 -7.58
CA PRO A 49 3.94 -1.37 -8.05
C PRO A 49 3.99 -2.04 -9.43
N THR A 50 4.76 -1.45 -10.34
CA THR A 50 4.92 -2.00 -11.67
C THR A 50 5.63 -3.36 -11.61
N LEU A 51 5.55 -4.13 -12.70
CA LEU A 51 6.32 -5.37 -12.80
C LEU A 51 7.83 -5.10 -12.59
N ASP A 52 8.34 -3.99 -13.11
CA ASP A 52 9.74 -3.61 -12.96
C ASP A 52 10.08 -3.28 -11.50
N ASP A 53 9.18 -2.62 -10.75
CA ASP A 53 9.36 -2.37 -9.32
C ASP A 53 9.38 -3.67 -8.50
N LEU A 54 8.52 -4.62 -8.85
CA LEU A 54 8.47 -5.94 -8.23
C LEU A 54 9.75 -6.75 -8.55
N LEU A 55 10.22 -6.70 -9.79
CA LEU A 55 11.46 -7.37 -10.22
C LEU A 55 12.69 -6.76 -9.56
N ALA A 56 12.77 -5.44 -9.45
CA ALA A 56 13.84 -4.75 -8.74
C ALA A 56 13.86 -5.17 -7.25
N ARG A 57 12.69 -5.22 -6.60
CA ARG A 57 12.59 -5.65 -5.20
C ARG A 57 12.95 -7.12 -5.00
N LEU A 58 12.57 -7.99 -5.93
CA LEU A 58 12.97 -9.40 -5.92
C LEU A 58 14.49 -9.54 -6.04
N ALA A 59 15.12 -8.79 -6.95
CA ALA A 59 16.56 -8.81 -7.14
C ALA A 59 17.32 -8.37 -5.87
N THR A 60 16.84 -7.32 -5.20
CA THR A 60 17.40 -6.85 -3.92
C THR A 60 17.29 -7.92 -2.84
N LEU A 61 16.10 -8.51 -2.66
CA LEU A 61 15.90 -9.59 -1.67
C LEU A 61 16.81 -10.80 -1.93
N ILE A 62 17.00 -11.19 -3.19
CA ILE A 62 17.91 -12.29 -3.56
C ILE A 62 19.36 -11.92 -3.23
N ALA A 63 19.77 -10.67 -3.51
CA ALA A 63 21.12 -10.20 -3.21
C ALA A 63 21.40 -10.21 -1.70
N GLU A 64 20.44 -9.76 -0.89
CA GLU A 64 20.48 -9.76 0.58
C GLU A 64 20.52 -11.18 1.18
N GLN A 65 20.01 -12.19 0.47
CA GLN A 65 20.06 -13.58 0.91
C GLN A 65 21.41 -14.27 0.65
N ARG A 66 22.29 -13.71 -0.19
CA ARG A 66 23.59 -14.33 -0.52
C ARG A 66 24.50 -14.56 0.69
N PRO A 67 24.63 -13.63 1.66
CA PRO A 67 25.39 -13.87 2.89
C PRO A 67 24.80 -15.00 3.74
N ILE A 68 23.47 -15.10 3.81
CA ILE A 68 22.78 -16.17 4.53
C ILE A 68 23.11 -17.52 3.88
N LEU A 69 23.02 -17.61 2.55
CA LEU A 69 23.34 -18.82 1.81
C LEU A 69 24.81 -19.23 1.97
N ARG A 70 25.76 -18.28 1.94
CA ARG A 70 27.18 -18.56 2.22
C ARG A 70 27.40 -19.10 3.64
N ARG A 71 26.71 -18.55 4.62
CA ARG A 71 26.78 -19.02 6.00
C ARG A 71 26.21 -20.42 6.15
N VAL A 72 25.11 -20.74 5.46
CA VAL A 72 24.52 -22.09 5.44
C VAL A 72 25.45 -23.11 4.77
N ASP A 73 26.06 -22.74 3.63
CA ASP A 73 27.03 -23.60 2.94
C ASP A 73 28.25 -23.88 3.84
N HIS A 74 28.75 -22.85 4.53
CA HIS A 74 29.86 -22.99 5.47
C HIS A 74 29.53 -23.90 6.65
N THR A 75 28.41 -23.66 7.34
CA THR A 75 28.02 -24.48 8.50
C THR A 75 27.73 -25.91 8.10
N THR A 76 27.11 -26.12 6.94
CA THR A 76 26.86 -27.45 6.38
C THR A 76 28.17 -28.16 6.04
N GLY A 77 29.12 -27.46 5.40
CA GLY A 77 30.45 -27.98 5.11
C GLY A 77 31.25 -28.34 6.36
N ALA A 78 31.27 -27.46 7.36
CA ALA A 78 31.93 -27.72 8.64
C ALA A 78 31.30 -28.90 9.39
N THR A 79 29.97 -29.02 9.35
CA THR A 79 29.25 -30.16 9.94
C THR A 79 29.61 -31.47 9.23
N LEU A 80 29.69 -31.45 7.89
CA LEU A 80 30.11 -32.61 7.10
C LEU A 80 31.55 -33.03 7.43
N ASP A 81 32.47 -32.07 7.54
CA ASP A 81 33.87 -32.34 7.90
C ASP A 81 33.97 -33.02 9.27
N ILE A 82 33.18 -32.58 10.26
CA ILE A 82 33.13 -33.20 11.60
C ILE A 82 32.62 -34.64 11.51
N LEU A 83 31.54 -34.87 10.75
CA LEU A 83 30.96 -36.21 10.55
C LEU A 83 31.93 -37.16 9.84
N GLU A 84 32.77 -36.65 8.94
CA GLU A 84 33.80 -37.40 8.23
C GLU A 84 35.13 -37.53 9.01
N GLY A 85 35.20 -36.99 10.24
CA GLY A 85 36.40 -37.03 11.09
C GLY A 85 37.54 -36.12 10.61
N ARG A 86 37.25 -35.14 9.75
CA ARG A 86 38.18 -34.13 9.23
C ARG A 86 38.17 -32.87 10.09
N LYS A 87 39.22 -32.06 10.00
CA LYS A 87 39.29 -30.76 10.69
C LYS A 87 38.33 -29.77 9.98
N PRO A 88 37.41 -29.09 10.70
CA PRO A 88 36.44 -28.18 10.09
C PRO A 88 37.11 -26.98 9.42
N ARG A 89 36.56 -26.55 8.29
CA ARG A 89 36.95 -25.29 7.62
C ARG A 89 36.59 -24.07 8.48
N GLY A 90 37.52 -23.11 8.61
CA GLY A 90 37.34 -21.88 9.40
C GLY A 90 36.27 -20.94 8.81
N GLN A 91 35.64 -20.13 9.67
CA GLN A 91 34.53 -19.22 9.35
C GLN A 91 34.88 -18.22 8.23
N PRO A 92 33.97 -17.87 7.31
CA PRO A 92 34.24 -16.81 6.33
C PRO A 92 34.41 -15.48 7.07
N ASP A 93 35.54 -14.83 6.85
CA ASP A 93 35.81 -13.46 7.30
C ASP A 93 34.71 -12.53 6.75
N GLU A 94 34.14 -11.67 7.61
CA GLU A 94 33.13 -10.68 7.20
C GLU A 94 33.72 -9.48 6.45
N ASP A 95 35.05 -9.38 6.32
CA ASP A 95 35.68 -8.21 5.74
C ASP A 95 36.28 -8.50 4.36
N GLY A 96 35.60 -8.00 3.33
CA GLY A 96 36.22 -7.70 2.06
C GLY A 96 37.09 -6.45 2.18
N GLU A 97 38.19 -6.51 2.91
CA GLU A 97 39.27 -5.52 2.78
C GLU A 97 40.26 -6.04 1.74
N VAL A 98 40.14 -5.47 0.54
CA VAL A 98 41.06 -5.70 -0.57
C VAL A 98 42.38 -5.02 -0.21
N ASP A 99 43.28 -5.77 0.42
CA ASP A 99 44.69 -5.37 0.49
C ASP A 99 45.26 -5.46 -0.94
N THR A 100 45.56 -4.30 -1.53
CA THR A 100 46.20 -4.18 -2.84
C THR A 100 47.64 -3.72 -2.61
N PRO A 101 48.64 -4.34 -3.25
CA PRO A 101 50.07 -4.14 -2.96
C PRO A 101 50.62 -2.75 -3.32
#